data_AF-A0A967FKF3-F1
#
_entry.id   AF-A0A967FKF3-F1
#
_cell.length_a   1.000
_cell.length_b   1.000
_cell.length_c   1.000
_cell.angle_alpha   90.00
_cell.angle_beta   90.00
_cell.angle_gamma   90.00
#
_symmetry.space_group_name_H-M   'P 1'
#
loop_
_entity.id
_entity.type
_entity.pdbx_description
1 polymer ?
#
loop_
_entity_poly.entity_id
_entity_poly.type
_entity_poly.pdbx_seq_one_letter_code
_entity_poly.pdbx_strand_id
1 'polypeptide(L)' 'GETPIAFGNGIHYCLGAPLAKLETEIALERLIDFMPDMQLKNPEPQWKPTVVFQGHRELYLQF' A
#
# COMPACT_ATOMS: atom_id res chain seq x y z
N GLY A 1 -16.95 -13.81 6.64
CA GLY A 1 -15.88 -12.81 6.66
C GLY A 1 -16.48 -11.47 6.35
N GLU A 2 -16.15 -10.44 7.11
CA GLU A 2 -16.69 -9.09 6.90
C GLU A 2 -16.20 -8.50 5.57
N THR A 3 -17.00 -7.65 4.94
CA THR A 3 -16.65 -7.02 3.66
C THR A 3 -15.61 -5.92 3.90
N PRO A 4 -14.48 -5.88 3.18
CA PRO A 4 -13.50 -4.81 3.34
C PRO A 4 -14.08 -3.42 3.01
N ILE A 5 -13.86 -2.45 3.89
CA ILE A 5 -14.38 -1.07 3.75
C ILE A 5 -13.33 -0.04 3.34
N ALA A 6 -12.12 -0.47 2.93
CA ALA A 6 -11.02 0.41 2.54
C ALA A 6 -11.37 1.37 1.39
N PHE A 7 -12.33 1.00 0.54
CA PHE A 7 -12.83 1.81 -0.57
C PHE A 7 -14.23 2.40 -0.31
N GLY A 8 -14.70 2.38 0.93
CA GLY A 8 -16.07 2.78 1.27
C GLY A 8 -17.12 1.81 0.73
N ASN A 9 -18.38 2.25 0.73
CA ASN A 9 -19.54 1.48 0.28
C ASN A 9 -20.67 2.42 -0.19
N GLY A 10 -21.64 1.87 -0.95
CA GLY A 10 -22.83 2.60 -1.41
C GLY A 10 -22.50 3.70 -2.42
N ILE A 11 -23.22 4.83 -2.36
CA ILE A 11 -23.07 5.94 -3.32
C ILE A 11 -21.71 6.65 -3.25
N HIS A 12 -20.95 6.42 -2.17
CA HIS A 12 -19.60 6.95 -1.97
C HIS A 12 -18.52 5.88 -2.14
N TYR A 13 -18.85 4.76 -2.80
CA TYR A 13 -17.83 3.79 -3.18
C TYR A 13 -16.74 4.46 -4.01
N CYS A 14 -15.49 4.22 -3.64
CA CYS A 14 -14.34 4.89 -4.23
C CYS A 14 -14.30 4.66 -5.74
N LEU A 15 -14.47 5.73 -6.51
CA LEU A 15 -14.41 5.72 -7.96
C LEU A 15 -13.06 5.16 -8.48
N GLY A 16 -11.98 5.38 -7.73
CA GLY A 16 -10.64 4.91 -8.06
C GLY A 16 -10.33 3.47 -7.62
N ALA A 17 -11.25 2.74 -6.98
CA ALA A 17 -10.97 1.40 -6.45
C ALA A 17 -10.44 0.40 -7.50
N PRO A 18 -10.96 0.36 -8.76
CA PRO A 18 -10.41 -0.53 -9.78
C PRO A 18 -8.97 -0.16 -10.17
N LEU A 19 -8.68 1.14 -10.31
CA LEU A 19 -7.36 1.62 -10.69
C LEU A 19 -6.34 1.36 -9.57
N ALA A 20 -6.67 1.70 -8.32
CA ALA A 20 -5.79 1.47 -7.18
C ALA A 20 -5.43 -0.02 -7.01
N LYS A 21 -6.37 -0.93 -7.27
CA LYS A 21 -6.10 -2.38 -7.28
C LYS A 21 -5.13 -2.77 -8.39
N LEU A 22 -5.38 -2.33 -9.62
CA LEU A 22 -4.52 -2.63 -10.77
C LEU A 22 -3.10 -2.09 -10.57
N GLU A 23 -2.97 -0.84 -10.10
CA GLU A 23 -1.67 -0.23 -9.81
C GLU A 23 -0.92 -0.99 -8.71
N THR A 24 -1.63 -1.42 -7.66
CA THR A 24 -1.02 -2.20 -6.57
C THR A 24 -0.54 -3.56 -7.04
N GLU A 25 -1.33 -4.25 -7.85
CA GLU A 25 -0.99 -5.55 -8.43
C GLU A 25 0.31 -5.43 -9.26
N ILE A 26 0.32 -4.53 -10.25
CA ILE A 26 1.49 -4.33 -11.13
C ILE A 26 2.72 -3.89 -10.32
N ALA A 27 2.56 -2.95 -9.38
CA ALA A 27 3.68 -2.42 -8.62
C ALA A 27 4.32 -3.48 -7.72
N LEU A 28 3.50 -4.27 -7.01
CA LEU A 28 4.01 -5.31 -6.10
C LEU A 28 4.63 -6.47 -6.86
N GLU A 29 4.01 -6.94 -7.95
CA GLU A 29 4.59 -7.97 -8.81
C GLU A 29 5.97 -7.55 -9.32
N ARG A 30 6.05 -6.34 -9.89
CA ARG A 30 7.31 -5.85 -10.46
C ARG A 30 8.38 -5.63 -9.40
N LEU A 31 8.00 -5.18 -8.20
CA LEU A 31 8.91 -4.94 -7.09
C LEU A 31 9.54 -6.25 -6.59
N ILE A 32 8.71 -7.29 -6.40
CA ILE A 32 9.17 -8.60 -5.92
C ILE A 32 10.04 -9.30 -6.97
N ASP A 33 9.68 -9.22 -8.25
CA ASP A 33 10.49 -9.78 -9.35
C ASP A 33 11.86 -9.10 -9.48
N PHE A 34 11.92 -7.78 -9.23
CA PHE A 34 13.14 -6.99 -9.38
C PHE A 34 14.07 -7.10 -8.16
N MET A 35 13.53 -7.20 -6.95
CA MET A 35 14.30 -7.19 -5.69
C MET A 35 13.78 -8.30 -4.75
N PRO A 36 13.99 -9.59 -5.09
CA PRO A 36 13.38 -10.71 -4.38
C PRO A 36 13.85 -10.83 -2.92
N ASP A 37 15.08 -10.41 -2.64
CA ASP A 37 15.67 -10.48 -1.30
C ASP A 37 15.58 -9.14 -0.54
N MET A 38 14.71 -8.22 -0.96
CA MET A 38 14.59 -6.91 -0.31
C MET A 38 14.19 -7.05 1.16
N GLN A 39 14.86 -6.27 2.01
CA GLN A 39 14.55 -6.15 3.43
C GLN A 39 14.34 -4.69 3.80
N LEU A 40 13.58 -4.44 4.88
CA LEU A 40 13.52 -3.12 5.46
C LEU A 40 14.87 -2.77 6.09
N LYS A 41 15.45 -1.63 5.69
CA LYS A 41 16.67 -1.10 6.31
C LYS A 41 16.45 -0.67 7.76
N ASN A 42 15.23 -0.24 8.08
CA ASN A 42 14.80 0.08 9.45
C ASN A 42 13.56 -0.78 9.77
N PRO A 43 13.57 -1.60 10.84
CA PRO A 43 12.43 -2.42 11.22
C PRO A 43 11.19 -1.63 11.64
N GLU A 44 11.35 -0.35 12.04
CA GLU A 44 10.24 0.52 12.46
C GLU A 44 10.20 1.81 11.62
N PRO A 45 9.69 1.74 10.38
CA PRO A 45 9.57 2.93 9.52
C PRO A 45 8.56 3.94 10.07
N GLN A 46 8.90 5.22 9.95
CA GLN A 46 8.08 6.29 10.51
C GLN A 46 6.74 6.45 9.77
N TRP A 47 5.64 6.40 10.51
CA TRP A 47 4.32 6.71 9.99
C TRP A 47 4.18 8.21 9.67
N LYS A 48 3.38 8.54 8.65
CA LYS A 48 2.94 9.91 8.43
C LYS A 48 2.07 10.35 9.62
N PRO A 49 2.24 11.58 10.16
CA PRO A 49 1.45 12.07 11.28
C PRO A 49 0.06 12.54 10.81
N THR A 50 -0.75 11.62 10.30
CA THR A 50 -2.11 11.88 9.81
C THR A 50 -3.07 10.78 10.27
N VAL A 51 -4.33 11.16 10.47
CA VAL A 51 -5.42 10.26 10.86
C VAL A 51 -6.27 9.80 9.68
N VAL A 52 -6.12 10.44 8.51
CA VAL A 52 -6.98 10.22 7.34
C VAL A 52 -6.40 9.17 6.40
N PHE A 53 -5.07 9.14 6.23
CA PHE A 53 -4.39 8.22 5.31
C PHE A 53 -3.23 7.52 6.01
N GLN A 54 -3.36 6.22 6.25
CA GLN A 54 -2.28 5.42 6.84
C GLN A 54 -1.20 5.14 5.79
N GLY A 55 0.03 5.54 6.09
CA GLY A 55 1.20 5.24 5.26
C GLY A 55 2.48 5.76 5.89
N HIS A 56 3.62 5.19 5.49
CA HIS A 56 4.93 5.61 5.97
C HIS A 56 5.38 6.90 5.27
N ARG A 57 6.14 7.73 5.99
CA ARG A 57 6.79 8.93 5.44
C ARG A 57 7.86 8.52 4.43
N GLU A 58 8.60 7.49 4.76
CA GLU A 58 9.70 6.93 3.99
C GLU A 58 9.79 5.42 4.30
N LEU A 59 10.27 4.65 3.32
CA LEU A 59 10.49 3.21 3.47
C LEU A 59 11.79 2.84 2.76
N TYR A 60 12.88 2.79 3.52
CA TYR A 60 14.19 2.43 2.97
C TYR A 60 14.34 0.92 2.90
N LEU A 61 14.73 0.43 1.73
CA LEU A 61 15.00 -0.98 1.46
C LEU A 61 16.51 -1.22 1.40
N GLN A 62 16.92 -2.44 1.70
CA GLN A 62 18.27 -2.98 1.51
C GLN A 62 18.19 -4.35 0.82
N PHE A 63 19.30 -4.77 0.22
CA PHE A 63 19.46 -6.05 -0.48
C PHE A 63 20.69 -6.77 0.07
#